data_AF-A0A923EAH2-F1
#
_entry.id   AF-A0A923EAH2-F1
#
_cell.length_a   1.000
_cell.length_b   1.000
_cell.length_c   1.000
_cell.angle_alpha   90.00
_cell.angle_beta   90.00
_cell.angle_gamma   90.00
#
_symmetry.space_group_name_H-M   'P 1'
#
loop_
_entity.id
_entity.type
_entity.pdbx_description
1 polymer ?
#
loop_
_entity_poly.entity_id
_entity_poly.type
_entity_poly.pdbx_seq_one_letter_code
_entity_poly.pdbx_strand_id
1 'polypeptide(L)'
;MENIKNYDVKITVLKKTQVDSIHKEYAKSDIPIVCSKSEEGDEFISKNATQPEGFCNGAWKGIADTVSVLASGGNNPYVKQDGVAIRCCNDGLHPVIYKLERIID
;
A
#
# COMPACT_ATOMS: atom_id res chain seq x y z
N MET A 1 5.15 7.32 -29.86
CA MET A 1 5.17 7.24 -28.38
C MET A 1 5.53 5.80 -28.08
N GLU A 2 6.76 5.57 -27.62
CA GLU A 2 7.18 4.22 -27.22
C GLU A 2 6.29 3.78 -26.06
N ASN A 3 5.72 2.58 -26.15
CA ASN A 3 4.99 1.97 -25.05
C ASN A 3 5.99 1.75 -23.92
N ILE A 4 6.02 2.64 -22.93
CA ILE A 4 6.76 2.41 -21.69
C ILE A 4 6.13 1.18 -21.06
N LYS A 5 6.84 0.05 -21.12
CA LYS A 5 6.41 -1.19 -20.47
C LYS A 5 6.45 -0.94 -18.96
N ASN A 6 5.28 -0.76 -18.36
CA ASN A 6 5.16 -0.74 -16.91
C ASN A 6 5.14 -2.18 -16.41
N TYR A 7 5.92 -2.46 -15.36
CA TYR A 7 5.83 -3.71 -14.63
C TYR A 7 4.56 -3.70 -13.77
N ASP A 8 3.96 -4.87 -13.60
CA ASP A 8 2.91 -5.05 -12.61
C ASP A 8 3.51 -5.06 -11.20
N VAL A 9 2.74 -4.62 -10.21
CA VAL A 9 3.19 -4.53 -8.82
C VAL A 9 2.21 -5.31 -7.94
N LYS A 10 2.72 -6.32 -7.24
CA LYS A 10 2.02 -7.04 -6.19
C LYS A 10 2.00 -6.21 -4.92
N ILE A 11 0.83 -6.09 -4.32
CA ILE A 11 0.57 -5.40 -3.07
C ILE A 11 0.12 -6.46 -2.06
N THR A 12 0.88 -6.65 -0.99
CA THR A 12 0.53 -7.56 0.10
C THR A 12 0.30 -6.76 1.38
N VAL A 13 -0.80 -7.03 2.08
CA VAL A 13 -1.06 -6.47 3.40
C VAL A 13 -0.20 -7.20 4.43
N LEU A 14 0.80 -6.51 4.99
CA LEU A 14 1.71 -7.10 5.97
C LEU A 14 1.15 -7.03 7.39
N LYS A 15 0.61 -5.86 7.77
CA LYS A 15 0.23 -5.61 9.16
C LYS A 15 -0.88 -4.57 9.27
N LYS A 16 -1.85 -4.82 10.15
CA LYS A 16 -2.80 -3.84 10.66
C LYS A 16 -2.33 -3.41 12.04
N THR A 17 -2.09 -2.11 12.22
CA THR A 17 -1.53 -1.57 13.46
C THR A 17 -2.61 -0.85 14.26
N GLN A 18 -2.51 -0.96 15.59
CA GLN A 18 -3.30 -0.18 16.53
C GLN A 18 -2.48 0.98 17.06
N VAL A 19 -3.10 2.15 17.17
CA VAL A 19 -2.47 3.39 17.67
C VAL A 19 -3.24 3.92 18.88
N ASP A 20 -3.31 3.11 19.94
CA ASP A 20 -4.25 3.28 21.06
C ASP A 20 -4.30 4.69 21.66
N SER A 21 -3.14 5.33 21.91
CA SER A 21 -3.10 6.69 22.49
C SER A 21 -3.72 7.73 21.54
N ILE A 22 -3.36 7.67 20.26
CA ILE A 22 -3.86 8.56 19.22
C ILE A 22 -5.36 8.29 18.98
N HIS A 23 -5.76 7.02 18.91
CA HIS A 23 -7.15 6.65 18.71
C HIS A 23 -8.03 7.14 19.86
N LYS A 24 -7.60 6.90 21.11
CA LYS A 24 -8.32 7.36 22.30
C LYS A 24 -8.48 8.88 22.36
N GLU A 25 -7.48 9.63 21.91
CA GLU A 25 -7.49 11.10 21.99
C GLU A 25 -8.26 11.76 20.84
N TYR A 26 -8.21 11.19 19.63
CA TYR A 26 -8.66 11.87 18.41
C TYR A 26 -9.79 11.16 17.64
N ALA A 27 -10.03 9.86 17.87
CA ALA A 27 -11.08 9.14 17.17
C ALA A 27 -12.47 9.40 17.76
N LYS A 28 -13.52 9.32 16.92
CA LYS A 28 -14.91 9.30 17.42
C LYS A 28 -15.20 7.96 18.08
N SER A 29 -16.19 7.92 18.96
CA SER A 29 -16.53 6.75 19.79
C SER A 29 -16.99 5.52 19.01
N ASP A 30 -17.41 5.68 17.76
CA ASP A 30 -17.92 4.62 16.89
C ASP A 30 -16.90 4.13 15.84
N ILE A 31 -15.66 4.63 15.89
CA ILE A 31 -14.61 4.29 14.94
C ILE A 31 -13.89 3.01 15.40
N PRO A 32 -13.70 2.01 14.51
CA PRO A 32 -12.98 0.78 14.86
C PRO A 32 -11.53 1.08 15.26
N ILE A 33 -10.90 0.25 16.09
CA ILE A 33 -9.51 0.49 16.55
C ILE A 33 -8.49 0.06 15.47
N VAL A 34 -8.90 -0.82 14.56
CA VAL A 34 -8.10 -1.28 13.41
C VAL A 34 -8.87 -1.07 12.13
N CYS A 35 -8.14 -0.98 11.01
CA CYS A 35 -8.76 -0.87 9.69
C CYS A 35 -9.69 -2.06 9.43
N SER A 36 -10.91 -1.79 8.96
CA SER A 36 -11.90 -2.82 8.60
C SER A 36 -11.97 -3.11 7.10
N LYS A 37 -11.04 -2.53 6.30
CA LYS A 37 -11.08 -2.55 4.83
C LYS A 37 -10.16 -3.58 4.19
N SER A 38 -9.28 -4.19 4.98
CA SER A 38 -8.34 -5.20 4.53
C SER A 38 -7.98 -6.13 5.68
N GLU A 39 -7.50 -7.32 5.35
CA GLU A 39 -6.96 -8.30 6.29
C GLU A 39 -5.48 -8.57 6.04
N GLU A 40 -4.76 -8.95 7.11
CA GLU A 40 -3.35 -9.32 6.99
C GLU A 40 -3.22 -10.56 6.09
N GLY A 41 -2.31 -10.50 5.12
CA GLY A 41 -2.14 -11.53 4.09
C GLY A 41 -2.94 -11.30 2.81
N ASP A 42 -3.85 -10.32 2.75
CA ASP A 42 -4.53 -9.97 1.50
C ASP A 42 -3.52 -9.57 0.42
N GLU A 43 -3.78 -10.01 -0.81
CA GLU A 43 -2.94 -9.75 -1.97
C GLU A 43 -3.73 -9.12 -3.12
N PHE A 44 -3.14 -8.11 -3.74
CA PHE A 44 -3.69 -7.39 -4.88
C PHE A 44 -2.62 -7.19 -5.95
N ILE A 45 -3.04 -7.12 -7.21
CA ILE A 45 -2.13 -6.85 -8.34
C ILE A 45 -2.49 -5.51 -8.97
N SER A 46 -1.57 -4.54 -8.90
CA SER A 46 -1.66 -3.30 -9.65
C SER A 46 -1.12 -3.53 -11.06
N LYS A 47 -2.01 -3.52 -12.04
CA LYS A 47 -1.63 -3.69 -13.45
C LYS A 47 -1.29 -2.34 -14.05
N ASN A 48 -0.13 -2.20 -14.69
CA ASN A 48 0.30 -0.93 -15.32
C ASN A 48 0.16 0.30 -14.39
N ALA A 49 0.53 0.19 -13.11
CA ALA A 49 0.39 1.25 -12.10
C ALA A 49 -1.05 1.77 -11.88
N THR A 50 -2.06 0.93 -12.14
CA THR A 50 -3.48 1.25 -11.87
C THR A 50 -3.94 0.66 -10.54
N GLN A 51 -4.92 1.30 -9.90
CA GLN A 51 -5.49 0.80 -8.66
C GLN A 51 -6.15 -0.56 -8.89
N PRO A 52 -5.84 -1.60 -8.09
CA PRO A 52 -6.53 -2.89 -8.19
C PRO A 52 -8.01 -2.77 -7.84
N GLU A 53 -8.85 -3.58 -8.50
CA GLU A 53 -10.26 -3.71 -8.13
C GLU A 53 -10.38 -4.17 -6.66
N GLY A 54 -11.33 -3.59 -5.93
CA GLY A 54 -11.55 -3.90 -4.51
C GLY A 54 -10.53 -3.29 -3.53
N PHE A 55 -9.44 -2.68 -4.02
CA PHE A 55 -8.47 -2.04 -3.15
C PHE A 55 -9.01 -0.72 -2.55
N CYS A 56 -8.68 -0.43 -1.29
CA CYS A 56 -9.15 0.77 -0.61
C CYS A 56 -8.67 2.06 -1.29
N ASN A 57 -9.60 2.93 -1.71
CA ASN A 57 -9.30 4.22 -2.35
C ASN A 57 -8.41 5.14 -1.49
N GLY A 58 -8.59 5.12 -0.17
CA GLY A 58 -7.77 5.90 0.76
C GLY A 58 -6.33 5.40 0.77
N ALA A 59 -6.16 4.08 0.99
CA ALA A 59 -4.85 3.43 0.96
C ALA A 59 -4.12 3.64 -0.37
N TRP A 60 -4.84 3.57 -1.50
CA TRP A 60 -4.26 3.81 -2.83
C TRP A 60 -3.58 5.17 -2.92
N LYS A 61 -4.22 6.24 -2.42
CA LYS A 61 -3.62 7.59 -2.41
C LYS A 61 -2.30 7.64 -1.64
N GLY A 62 -2.11 6.79 -0.63
CA GLY A 62 -0.89 6.71 0.16
C GLY A 62 0.25 5.90 -0.47
N ILE A 63 -0.04 5.08 -1.49
CA ILE A 63 0.94 4.16 -2.08
C ILE A 63 1.15 4.31 -3.60
N ALA A 64 0.24 5.01 -4.30
CA ALA A 64 0.20 5.07 -5.76
C ALA A 64 1.47 5.66 -6.41
N ASP A 65 2.09 6.64 -5.75
CA ASP A 65 3.36 7.23 -6.18
C ASP A 65 4.48 6.18 -6.24
N THR A 66 4.54 5.34 -5.23
CA THR A 66 5.57 4.32 -5.03
C THR A 66 5.31 3.13 -5.93
N VAL A 67 4.03 2.75 -6.11
CA VAL A 67 3.63 1.78 -7.12
C VAL A 67 4.07 2.26 -8.51
N SER A 68 3.87 3.54 -8.84
CA SER A 68 4.31 4.11 -10.14
C SER A 68 5.82 4.08 -10.32
N VAL A 69 6.59 4.38 -9.26
CA VAL A 69 8.07 4.28 -9.28
C VAL A 69 8.51 2.84 -9.55
N LEU A 70 7.97 1.87 -8.81
CA LEU A 70 8.30 0.46 -8.98
C LEU A 70 7.91 -0.05 -10.37
N ALA A 71 6.69 0.28 -10.82
CA ALA A 71 6.19 -0.07 -12.15
C ALA A 71 7.03 0.52 -13.28
N SER A 72 7.63 1.71 -13.08
CA SER A 72 8.52 2.34 -14.06
C SER A 72 9.95 1.78 -14.05
N GLY A 73 10.24 0.80 -13.20
CA GLY A 73 11.56 0.18 -13.13
C GLY A 73 12.43 0.66 -11.96
N GLY A 74 11.99 1.67 -11.20
CA GLY A 74 12.74 2.25 -10.09
C GLY A 74 12.73 1.40 -8.83
N ASN A 75 13.54 1.80 -7.84
CA ASN A 75 13.71 1.12 -6.56
C ASN A 75 13.46 2.11 -5.40
N ASN A 76 13.05 1.58 -4.24
CA ASN A 76 12.95 2.38 -3.02
C ASN A 76 14.33 2.55 -2.38
N PRO A 77 14.79 3.77 -2.07
CA PRO A 77 16.15 4.00 -1.54
C PRO A 77 16.37 3.49 -0.11
N TYR A 78 15.30 3.15 0.62
CA TYR A 78 15.34 2.76 2.02
C TYR A 78 15.08 1.26 2.25
N VAL A 79 14.75 0.50 1.19
CA VAL A 79 14.45 -0.94 1.27
C VAL A 79 15.59 -1.72 0.64
N LYS A 80 15.99 -2.81 1.29
CA LYS A 80 17.18 -3.60 0.90
C LYS A 80 17.03 -4.29 -0.46
N GLN A 81 15.83 -4.74 -0.81
CA GLN A 81 15.54 -5.50 -2.02
C GLN A 81 15.12 -4.57 -3.15
N ASP A 82 15.78 -4.69 -4.30
CA ASP A 82 15.35 -4.01 -5.54
C ASP A 82 13.94 -4.43 -5.92
N GLY A 83 13.17 -3.50 -6.48
CA GLY A 83 11.77 -3.72 -6.83
C GLY A 83 10.81 -3.85 -5.64
N VAL A 84 11.28 -3.67 -4.40
CA VAL A 84 10.43 -3.76 -3.19
C VAL A 84 10.33 -2.40 -2.51
N ALA A 85 9.14 -2.10 -1.97
CA ALA A 85 8.91 -0.97 -1.09
C ALA A 85 7.99 -1.36 0.08
N ILE A 86 8.20 -0.74 1.25
CA ILE A 86 7.27 -0.81 2.37
C ILE A 86 6.58 0.54 2.51
N ARG A 87 5.25 0.54 2.49
CA ARG A 87 4.42 1.75 2.61
C ARG A 87 3.28 1.53 3.58
N CYS A 88 2.69 2.63 4.03
CA CYS A 88 1.55 2.61 4.94
C CYS A 88 0.34 3.27 4.28
N CYS A 89 -0.86 2.87 4.70
CA CYS A 89 -2.07 3.65 4.49
C CYS A 89 -1.84 5.10 4.96
N ASN A 90 -2.47 6.06 4.28
CA ASN A 90 -2.41 7.47 4.67
C ASN A 90 -3.38 7.84 5.81
N ASP A 91 -4.14 6.88 6.32
CA ASP A 91 -4.99 7.04 7.50
C ASP A 91 -4.17 6.74 8.77
N GLY A 92 -3.85 7.80 9.52
CA GLY A 92 -3.11 7.70 10.77
C GLY A 92 -3.88 7.09 11.93
N LEU A 93 -5.22 7.02 11.86
CA LEU A 93 -6.04 6.36 12.89
C LEU A 93 -6.04 4.84 12.72
N HIS A 94 -5.87 4.36 11.49
CA HIS A 94 -5.86 2.93 11.17
C HIS A 94 -4.68 2.57 10.26
N PRO A 95 -3.43 2.67 10.73
CA PRO A 95 -2.28 2.39 9.89
C PRO A 95 -2.30 0.93 9.41
N VAL A 96 -2.15 0.75 8.10
CA VAL A 96 -1.99 -0.57 7.46
C VAL A 96 -0.70 -0.56 6.68
N ILE A 97 0.19 -1.50 6.97
CA ILE A 97 1.50 -1.64 6.36
C ILE A 97 1.38 -2.59 5.16
N TYR A 98 1.85 -2.14 4.00
CA TYR A 98 1.85 -2.86 2.74
C TYR A 98 3.28 -3.16 2.29
N LYS A 99 3.49 -4.36 1.76
CA LYS A 99 4.62 -4.68 0.89
C LYS A 99 4.20 -4.43 -0.55
N LEU A 100 4.99 -3.65 -1.27
CA LEU A 100 4.87 -3.46 -2.71
C LEU A 100 6.04 -4.19 -3.37
N GLU A 101 5.77 -5.02 -4.36
CA GLU A 101 6.78 -5.86 -5.00
C GLU A 101 6.54 -5.89 -6.52
N ARG A 102 7.52 -5.41 -7.28
CA ARG A 102 7.49 -5.46 -8.75
C ARG A 102 7.55 -6.91 -9.23
N ILE A 103 6.64 -7.28 -10.13
CA ILE A 103 6.62 -8.59 -10.78
C ILE A 103 7.56 -8.54 -12.00
N ILE A 104 8.54 -9.43 -12.03
CA ILE A 104 9.48 -9.59 -13.13
C ILE A 104 9.09 -10.88 -13.85
N ASP A 105 8.36 -10.73 -14.96
CA ASP A 105 8.11 -11.80 -15.93
C ASP A 105 9.22 -11.84 -16.97
#